data_AF-A0A090KPL5-F1
#
_entry.id   AF-A0A090KPL5-F1
#
_cell.length_a   1.000
_cell.length_b   1.000
_cell.length_c   1.000
_cell.angle_alpha   90.00
_cell.angle_beta   90.00
_cell.angle_gamma   90.00
#
_symmetry.space_group_name_H-M   'P 1'
#
loop_
_entity.id
_entity.type
_entity.pdbx_description
1 polymer ?
#
loop_
_entity_poly.entity_id
_entity_poly.type
_entity_poly.pdbx_seq_one_letter_code
_entity_poly.pdbx_strand_id
1 'polypeptide(L)'
;MIKFLGSRMSQLKPIKMNEDIPIQLNIGGTYFYVSRETINRIPLIAEKYYQKKATENTYRRFSTVGLRHKITETINSFKNSSIEYQNGSNSSNISGNFISDYGNERQPKHSFCCTNIFIDRDSKYFPIILEFARNTDEAFETRFHFDEDEDLIALEKECKFYQMDDFLQIIQMLMEPLKINNTVTWKQSAIDSYWRTFVNCVVDPSLTLPFLFEKNSHLLAKCIACDTVQEPKLSSIINVNSEGWLPLIHHMRSMKGIIIQTIDETCCVVEWQNGIQTHLPNSCLKRLLDPVTFSSGSTTPEN
;
A
#
# COMPACT_ATOMS: atom_id res chain seq x y z
N MET A 1 -45.69 43.21 -22.92
CA MET A 1 -45.68 41.78 -23.30
C MET A 1 -44.77 41.07 -22.30
N ILE A 2 -45.22 40.78 -21.07
CA ILE A 2 -45.94 39.59 -20.57
C ILE A 2 -45.08 38.30 -20.57
N LYS A 3 -44.71 37.89 -19.33
CA LYS A 3 -44.45 36.54 -18.75
C LYS A 3 -43.20 35.78 -19.26
N PHE A 4 -42.44 35.05 -18.44
CA PHE A 4 -42.86 34.10 -17.40
C PHE A 4 -41.85 33.99 -16.24
N LEU A 5 -42.37 33.98 -15.01
CA LEU A 5 -41.70 33.52 -13.79
C LEU A 5 -41.69 31.98 -13.79
N GLY A 6 -40.49 31.38 -13.76
CA GLY A 6 -40.29 29.94 -13.62
C GLY A 6 -39.96 29.59 -12.16
N SER A 7 -40.96 29.05 -11.46
CA SER A 7 -40.86 28.43 -10.15
C SER A 7 -39.89 27.24 -10.19
N ARG A 8 -38.79 27.28 -9.41
CA ARG A 8 -37.96 26.09 -9.16
C ARG A 8 -38.38 25.46 -7.85
N MET A 9 -39.11 24.35 -8.00
CA MET A 9 -39.39 23.39 -6.95
C MET A 9 -38.09 22.95 -6.27
N SER A 10 -38.18 22.89 -4.94
CA SER A 10 -37.25 22.28 -4.01
C SER A 10 -36.85 20.86 -4.44
N GLN A 11 -35.61 20.71 -4.92
CA GLN A 11 -34.95 19.41 -4.88
C GLN A 11 -34.48 19.16 -3.45
N LEU A 12 -35.17 18.25 -2.76
CA LEU A 12 -34.68 17.63 -1.53
C LEU A 12 -33.28 17.08 -1.81
N LYS A 13 -32.27 17.70 -1.20
CA LYS A 13 -30.92 17.13 -1.16
C LYS A 13 -31.01 15.74 -0.52
N PRO A 14 -30.41 14.70 -1.10
CA PRO A 14 -30.26 13.44 -0.38
C PRO A 14 -29.48 13.73 0.90
N ILE A 15 -30.02 13.27 2.02
CA ILE A 15 -29.40 13.36 3.34
C ILE A 15 -28.04 12.65 3.23
N LYS A 16 -26.95 13.40 3.28
CA LYS A 16 -25.60 12.86 3.48
C LYS A 16 -25.62 12.11 4.81
N MET A 17 -25.65 10.78 4.76
CA MET A 17 -25.43 9.97 5.95
C MET A 17 -23.98 10.16 6.40
N ASN A 18 -23.79 10.78 7.57
CA ASN A 18 -22.56 10.93 8.36
C ASN A 18 -21.35 10.14 7.83
N GLU A 19 -20.40 10.85 7.23
CA GLU A 19 -19.15 10.29 6.70
C GLU A 19 -18.00 10.22 7.72
N ASP A 20 -18.16 10.73 8.94
CA ASP A 20 -17.00 11.01 9.81
C ASP A 20 -16.78 10.07 11.01
N ILE A 21 -17.43 8.89 11.07
CA ILE A 21 -17.15 7.96 12.17
C ILE A 21 -15.92 7.11 11.80
N PRO A 22 -14.78 7.27 12.49
CA PRO A 22 -13.59 6.45 12.24
C PRO A 22 -13.89 5.00 12.61
N ILE A 23 -13.36 4.10 11.80
CA ILE A 23 -13.46 2.66 12.02
C ILE A 23 -12.18 2.26 12.75
N GLN A 24 -12.34 1.64 13.91
CA GLN A 24 -11.29 1.06 14.72
C GLN A 24 -10.93 -0.34 14.20
N LEU A 25 -9.67 -0.55 13.86
CA LEU A 25 -9.10 -1.86 13.55
C LEU A 25 -8.22 -2.29 14.73
N ASN A 26 -8.31 -3.54 15.13
CA ASN A 26 -7.37 -4.17 16.07
C ASN A 26 -6.62 -5.27 15.30
N ILE A 27 -5.32 -5.03 15.06
CA ILE A 27 -4.41 -5.95 14.38
C ILE A 27 -3.43 -6.48 15.42
N GLY A 28 -3.57 -7.75 15.82
CA GLY A 28 -2.63 -8.37 16.77
C GLY A 28 -2.51 -7.67 18.12
N GLY A 29 -3.56 -6.98 18.57
CA GLY A 29 -3.56 -6.17 19.80
C GLY A 29 -3.22 -4.70 19.61
N THR A 30 -2.82 -4.28 18.40
CA THR A 30 -2.54 -2.88 18.06
C THR A 30 -3.76 -2.22 17.42
N TYR A 31 -4.13 -1.04 17.90
CA TYR A 31 -5.32 -0.32 17.43
C TYR A 31 -4.99 0.74 16.39
N PHE A 32 -5.77 0.76 15.30
CA PHE A 32 -5.70 1.74 14.22
C PHE A 32 -7.06 2.38 14.02
N TYR A 33 -7.08 3.64 13.61
CA TYR A 33 -8.31 4.34 13.23
C TYR A 33 -8.24 4.71 11.75
N VAL A 34 -9.24 4.29 10.99
CA VAL A 34 -9.25 4.40 9.54
C VAL A 34 -10.58 4.94 9.04
N SER A 35 -10.55 5.67 7.92
CA SER A 35 -11.76 6.10 7.24
C SER A 35 -12.39 4.93 6.48
N ARG A 36 -13.68 5.07 6.14
CA ARG A 36 -14.35 4.10 5.27
C ARG A 36 -13.70 4.03 3.89
N GLU A 37 -13.22 5.16 3.39
CA GLU A 37 -12.52 5.22 2.10
C GLU A 37 -11.27 4.35 2.11
N THR A 38 -10.45 4.45 3.16
CA THR A 38 -9.25 3.60 3.28
C THR A 38 -9.59 2.12 3.40
N ILE A 39 -10.66 1.75 4.13
CA ILE A 39 -11.09 0.34 4.21
C ILE A 39 -11.43 -0.24 2.85
N ASN A 40 -12.10 0.54 1.99
CA ASN A 40 -12.49 0.07 0.65
C ASN A 40 -11.30 -0.27 -0.24
N ARG A 41 -10.12 0.27 0.09
CA ARG A 41 -8.87 0.02 -0.62
C ARG A 41 -8.07 -1.15 -0.03
N ILE A 42 -8.55 -1.80 1.04
CA ILE A 42 -7.94 -3.01 1.61
C ILE A 42 -8.97 -4.15 1.51
N PRO A 43 -8.93 -4.99 0.44
CA PRO A 43 -10.03 -5.87 0.08
C PRO A 43 -10.49 -6.82 1.20
N LEU A 44 -9.56 -7.47 1.89
CA LEU A 44 -9.87 -8.37 3.01
C LEU A 44 -10.63 -7.65 4.14
N ILE A 45 -10.25 -6.40 4.45
CA ILE A 45 -10.89 -5.63 5.54
C ILE A 45 -12.26 -5.13 5.10
N ALA A 46 -12.38 -4.68 3.84
CA ALA A 46 -13.65 -4.30 3.25
C ALA A 46 -14.66 -5.47 3.30
N GLU A 47 -14.25 -6.67 2.90
CA GLU A 47 -15.09 -7.86 2.94
C GLU A 47 -15.62 -8.12 4.35
N LYS A 48 -14.73 -8.15 5.36
CA LYS A 48 -15.12 -8.35 6.77
C LYS A 48 -16.05 -7.25 7.28
N TYR A 49 -15.80 -6.00 6.92
CA TYR A 49 -16.62 -4.86 7.34
C TYR A 49 -18.04 -4.95 6.77
N TYR A 50 -18.17 -5.23 5.47
CA TYR A 50 -19.47 -5.25 4.80
C TYR A 50 -20.27 -6.53 5.06
N GLN A 51 -19.63 -7.70 5.19
CA GLN A 51 -20.31 -8.93 5.63
C GLN A 51 -20.94 -8.79 7.02
N LYS A 52 -20.21 -8.16 7.95
CA LYS A 52 -20.71 -7.87 9.30
C LYS A 52 -21.92 -6.93 9.25
N LYS A 53 -21.85 -5.88 8.43
CA LYS A 53 -22.97 -4.94 8.23
C LYS A 53 -24.20 -5.62 7.63
N ALA A 54 -24.04 -6.53 6.67
CA ALA A 54 -25.13 -7.30 6.07
C ALA A 54 -25.80 -8.23 7.11
N THR A 55 -24.99 -8.87 7.96
CA THR A 55 -25.45 -9.75 9.04
C THR A 55 -26.23 -8.96 10.10
N GLU A 56 -25.68 -7.83 10.57
CA GLU A 56 -26.36 -6.95 11.53
C GLU A 56 -27.69 -6.39 10.99
N ASN A 57 -27.73 -6.02 9.71
CA ASN A 57 -28.97 -5.56 9.07
C ASN A 57 -30.02 -6.66 8.97
N THR A 58 -29.60 -7.91 8.72
CA THR A 58 -30.49 -9.08 8.70
C THR A 58 -31.06 -9.34 10.09
N TYR A 59 -30.22 -9.36 11.14
CA TYR A 59 -30.70 -9.51 12.52
C TYR A 59 -31.66 -8.39 12.94
N ARG A 60 -31.49 -7.16 12.46
CA ARG A 60 -32.45 -6.07 12.70
C ARG A 60 -33.79 -6.31 12.02
N ARG A 61 -33.82 -6.88 10.80
CA ARG A 61 -35.07 -7.23 10.12
C ARG A 61 -35.84 -8.35 10.82
N PHE A 62 -35.15 -9.22 11.57
CA PHE A 62 -35.75 -10.31 12.34
C PHE A 62 -35.89 -10.01 13.85
N SER A 63 -35.66 -8.75 14.26
CA SER A 63 -35.93 -8.30 15.62
C SER A 63 -37.38 -8.57 16.03
N THR A 64 -37.54 -9.09 17.23
CA THR A 64 -38.69 -9.80 17.85
C THR A 64 -40.05 -9.09 17.88
N VAL A 65 -40.18 -7.92 17.27
CA VAL A 65 -41.47 -7.20 17.16
C VAL A 65 -42.28 -7.72 15.97
N GLY A 66 -41.63 -8.13 14.87
CA GLY A 66 -42.33 -8.67 13.68
C GLY A 66 -42.76 -10.14 13.78
N LEU A 67 -42.10 -10.93 14.63
CA LEU A 67 -42.42 -12.35 14.81
C LEU A 67 -43.64 -12.56 15.71
N ARG A 68 -43.85 -11.70 16.72
CA ARG A 68 -45.05 -11.79 17.58
C ARG A 68 -46.33 -11.44 16.85
N HIS A 69 -46.30 -10.49 15.90
CA HIS A 69 -47.50 -10.14 15.13
C HIS A 69 -47.90 -11.27 14.16
N LYS A 70 -46.94 -11.87 13.44
CA LYS A 70 -47.20 -12.99 12.53
C LYS A 70 -47.63 -14.28 13.25
N ILE A 71 -47.08 -14.57 14.43
CA ILE A 71 -47.52 -15.73 15.23
C ILE A 71 -48.93 -15.48 15.80
N THR A 72 -49.25 -14.27 16.23
CA THR A 72 -50.59 -13.95 16.77
C THR A 72 -51.66 -13.92 15.67
N GLU A 73 -51.37 -13.40 14.48
CA GLU A 73 -52.29 -13.47 13.32
C GLU A 73 -52.54 -14.91 12.87
N THR A 74 -51.53 -15.77 12.89
CA THR A 74 -51.69 -17.19 12.54
C THR A 74 -52.47 -17.95 13.61
N ILE A 75 -52.27 -17.65 14.91
CA ILE A 75 -53.04 -18.29 15.99
C ILE A 75 -54.51 -17.85 15.99
N ASN A 76 -54.80 -16.62 15.57
CA ASN A 76 -56.18 -16.13 15.47
C ASN A 76 -56.92 -16.62 14.20
N SER A 77 -56.21 -16.92 13.10
CA SER A 77 -56.84 -17.51 11.90
C SER A 77 -57.23 -18.98 12.09
N PHE A 78 -56.53 -19.72 12.96
CA PHE A 78 -56.88 -21.10 13.32
C PHE A 78 -57.97 -21.22 14.39
N LYS A 79 -58.32 -20.13 15.11
CA LYS A 79 -59.42 -20.14 16.09
C LYS A 79 -60.78 -19.79 15.49
N ASN A 80 -60.83 -19.24 14.27
CA ASN A 80 -62.08 -18.83 13.61
C ASN A 80 -62.51 -19.74 12.45
N SER A 81 -61.84 -20.89 12.25
CA SER A 81 -62.16 -21.85 11.19
C SER A 81 -62.74 -23.15 11.77
N SER A 82 -63.78 -23.02 12.59
CA SER A 82 -64.69 -24.12 12.92
C SER A 82 -66.09 -23.54 13.10
N ILE A 83 -67.06 -24.14 12.38
CA ILE A 83 -68.51 -23.91 12.36
C ILE A 83 -69.04 -23.07 11.16
N GLU A 84 -69.24 -23.80 10.05
CA GLU A 84 -70.40 -23.93 9.15
C GLU A 84 -71.38 -22.78 8.79
N TYR A 85 -71.62 -22.69 7.47
CA TYR A 85 -72.87 -22.49 6.70
C TYR A 85 -73.91 -21.40 7.09
N GLN A 86 -74.08 -20.37 6.24
CA GLN A 86 -75.20 -20.16 5.29
C GLN A 86 -75.30 -18.70 4.79
N ASN A 87 -75.64 -18.57 3.50
CA ASN A 87 -76.44 -17.53 2.80
C ASN A 87 -76.32 -16.03 3.12
N GLY A 88 -76.24 -15.22 2.05
CA GLY A 88 -76.86 -13.89 2.01
C GLY A 88 -75.99 -12.77 1.45
N SER A 89 -76.36 -12.32 0.26
CA SER A 89 -75.98 -11.08 -0.42
C SER A 89 -76.01 -9.80 0.45
N ASN A 90 -74.98 -8.95 0.36
CA ASN A 90 -75.09 -7.56 -0.09
C ASN A 90 -73.77 -6.77 0.05
N SER A 91 -73.61 -5.84 -0.88
CA SER A 91 -72.61 -4.77 -0.96
C SER A 91 -72.62 -3.80 0.23
N SER A 92 -71.45 -3.30 0.62
CA SER A 92 -71.26 -1.87 0.95
C SER A 92 -69.77 -1.51 1.13
N ASN A 93 -69.37 -0.42 0.47
CA ASN A 93 -68.20 0.40 0.79
C ASN A 93 -68.33 0.97 2.21
N ILE A 94 -67.24 0.96 3.00
CA ILE A 94 -67.04 1.95 4.07
C ILE A 94 -65.58 2.39 4.12
N SER A 95 -65.42 3.68 3.85
CA SER A 95 -64.30 4.57 4.12
C SER A 95 -64.19 4.88 5.62
N GLY A 96 -62.99 5.17 6.12
CA GLY A 96 -62.79 5.81 7.44
C GLY A 96 -61.33 5.72 7.87
N ASN A 97 -60.50 6.69 7.48
CA ASN A 97 -60.22 7.96 8.16
C ASN A 97 -59.03 7.89 9.13
N PHE A 98 -58.10 8.81 8.85
CA PHE A 98 -57.00 9.27 9.66
C PHE A 98 -57.43 9.57 11.11
N ILE A 99 -56.64 9.08 12.06
CA ILE A 99 -56.36 9.78 13.32
C ILE A 99 -54.84 9.90 13.42
N SER A 100 -54.37 11.13 13.26
CA SER A 100 -53.05 11.57 13.70
C SER A 100 -53.05 11.66 15.22
N ASP A 101 -52.19 10.89 15.88
CA ASP A 101 -51.87 11.13 17.29
C ASP A 101 -50.37 11.39 17.43
N TYR A 102 -50.09 12.60 17.91
CA TYR A 102 -48.76 13.15 18.15
C TYR A 102 -48.20 12.61 19.47
N GLY A 103 -46.91 12.30 19.48
CA GLY A 103 -46.13 12.41 20.72
C GLY A 103 -45.91 11.12 21.49
N ASN A 104 -44.95 10.32 21.03
CA ASN A 104 -43.77 9.97 21.83
C ASN A 104 -42.82 9.14 20.96
N GLU A 105 -42.14 9.83 20.04
CA GLU A 105 -40.92 9.30 19.43
C GLU A 105 -39.87 9.17 20.53
N ARG A 106 -39.87 8.02 21.20
CA ARG A 106 -38.66 7.53 21.87
C ARG A 106 -37.60 7.49 20.79
N GLN A 107 -36.68 8.47 20.86
CA GLN A 107 -35.51 8.52 20.00
C GLN A 107 -34.92 7.11 19.92
N PRO A 108 -34.71 6.57 18.71
CA PRO A 108 -34.00 5.32 18.58
C PRO A 108 -32.58 5.56 19.12
N LYS A 109 -32.32 5.02 20.31
CA LYS A 109 -30.99 4.94 20.91
C LYS A 109 -29.99 4.57 19.81
N HIS A 110 -29.02 5.45 19.59
CA HIS A 110 -27.91 5.31 18.66
C HIS A 110 -27.46 3.85 18.60
N SER A 111 -27.82 3.16 17.51
CA SER A 111 -27.42 1.78 17.35
C SER A 111 -25.93 1.77 17.05
N PHE A 112 -25.15 1.14 17.92
CA PHE A 112 -23.73 0.88 17.73
C PHE A 112 -23.49 0.31 16.33
N CYS A 113 -22.99 1.16 15.44
CA CYS A 113 -22.28 0.75 14.23
C CYS A 113 -21.08 -0.06 14.75
N CYS A 114 -20.85 -1.28 14.27
CA CYS A 114 -19.62 -1.93 14.65
C CYS A 114 -18.44 -1.23 13.99
N THR A 115 -17.89 -0.25 14.69
CA THR A 115 -16.67 0.45 14.36
C THR A 115 -15.45 -0.44 14.56
N ASN A 116 -15.57 -1.65 15.10
CA ASN A 116 -14.43 -2.41 15.60
C ASN A 116 -14.25 -3.73 14.81
N ILE A 117 -13.15 -3.83 14.05
CA ILE A 117 -12.74 -5.03 13.31
C ILE A 117 -11.50 -5.62 13.97
N PHE A 118 -11.48 -6.93 14.19
CA PHE A 118 -10.31 -7.64 14.71
C PHE A 118 -9.67 -8.52 13.63
N ILE A 119 -8.33 -8.49 13.58
CA ILE A 119 -7.50 -9.29 12.69
C ILE A 119 -6.35 -9.87 13.50
N ASP A 120 -6.25 -11.19 13.50
CA ASP A 120 -5.20 -11.93 14.21
C ASP A 120 -3.94 -12.03 13.34
N ARG A 121 -3.20 -10.93 13.26
CA ARG A 121 -1.94 -10.78 12.52
C ARG A 121 -0.98 -9.89 13.30
N ASP A 122 0.32 -10.07 13.07
CA ASP A 122 1.32 -9.13 13.56
C ASP A 122 1.07 -7.73 12.97
N SER A 123 1.14 -6.70 13.81
CA SER A 123 0.91 -5.33 13.40
C SER A 123 2.15 -4.67 12.78
N LYS A 124 3.33 -5.29 12.84
CA LYS A 124 4.62 -4.69 12.39
C LYS A 124 4.52 -4.00 11.01
N TYR A 125 3.97 -4.68 10.00
CA TYR A 125 3.91 -4.17 8.62
C TYR A 125 2.54 -3.57 8.26
N PHE A 126 1.54 -3.66 9.14
CA PHE A 126 0.22 -3.09 8.87
C PHE A 126 0.22 -1.56 8.66
N PRO A 127 1.05 -0.75 9.36
CA PRO A 127 1.18 0.67 9.06
C PRO A 127 1.54 0.96 7.60
N ILE A 128 2.38 0.11 6.99
CA ILE A 128 2.80 0.25 5.59
C ILE A 128 1.64 -0.08 4.64
N ILE A 129 0.93 -1.18 4.89
CA ILE A 129 -0.30 -1.54 4.15
C ILE A 129 -1.32 -0.41 4.22
N LEU A 130 -1.51 0.14 5.42
CA LEU A 130 -2.46 1.21 5.66
C LEU A 130 -2.06 2.51 4.96
N GLU A 131 -0.77 2.85 4.98
CA GLU A 131 -0.26 4.05 4.32
C GLU A 131 -0.36 3.94 2.80
N PHE A 132 -0.05 2.76 2.23
CA PHE A 132 -0.27 2.48 0.81
C PHE A 132 -1.76 2.64 0.43
N ALA A 133 -2.68 2.13 1.26
CA ALA A 133 -4.12 2.29 1.00
C ALA A 133 -4.59 3.75 1.09
N ARG A 134 -3.96 4.60 1.91
CA ARG A 134 -4.34 6.01 2.05
C ARG A 134 -3.96 6.85 0.83
N ASN A 135 -2.78 6.60 0.26
CA ASN A 135 -2.12 7.56 -0.62
C ASN A 135 -1.55 6.86 -1.84
N THR A 136 -2.23 7.03 -2.98
CA THR A 136 -1.85 6.46 -4.28
C THR A 136 -0.98 7.40 -5.12
N ASP A 137 -0.80 8.66 -4.69
CA ASP A 137 -0.31 9.73 -5.56
C ASP A 137 1.20 10.00 -5.41
N GLU A 138 1.82 9.51 -4.34
CA GLU A 138 3.28 9.59 -4.14
C GLU A 138 3.96 8.29 -4.58
N ALA A 139 5.14 8.41 -5.18
CA ALA A 139 5.94 7.28 -5.58
C ALA A 139 6.27 6.38 -4.38
N PHE A 140 6.31 5.07 -4.61
CA PHE A 140 6.49 4.09 -3.55
C PHE A 140 7.82 4.29 -2.79
N GLU A 141 8.88 4.60 -3.53
CA GLU A 141 10.25 4.72 -3.04
C GLU A 141 10.48 5.96 -2.18
N THR A 142 9.67 7.01 -2.31
CA THR A 142 9.83 8.22 -1.50
C THR A 142 9.34 8.01 -0.07
N ARG A 143 8.51 6.98 0.15
CA ARG A 143 7.87 6.70 1.44
C ARG A 143 8.42 5.47 2.12
N PHE A 144 8.79 4.45 1.35
CA PHE A 144 9.15 3.16 1.91
C PHE A 144 10.60 2.78 1.57
N HIS A 145 11.44 2.84 2.59
CA HIS A 145 12.84 2.47 2.51
C HIS A 145 13.08 1.13 3.20
N PHE A 146 13.11 0.05 2.40
CA PHE A 146 13.60 -1.26 2.82
C PHE A 146 15.04 -1.43 2.37
N ASP A 147 15.95 -1.73 3.29
CA ASP A 147 17.33 -2.12 3.00
C ASP A 147 17.50 -3.64 2.95
N GLU A 148 16.71 -4.36 3.76
CA GLU A 148 16.81 -5.80 3.90
C GLU A 148 15.72 -6.51 3.11
N ASP A 149 16.12 -7.60 2.44
CA ASP A 149 15.21 -8.41 1.62
C ASP A 149 14.20 -9.14 2.52
N GLU A 150 14.54 -9.42 3.78
CA GLU A 150 13.65 -10.02 4.77
C GLU A 150 12.40 -9.17 5.06
N ASP A 151 12.55 -7.84 5.09
CA ASP A 151 11.41 -6.94 5.28
C ASP A 151 10.49 -6.95 4.06
N LEU A 152 11.05 -7.02 2.85
CA LEU A 152 10.27 -7.16 1.61
C LEU A 152 9.54 -8.50 1.56
N ILE A 153 10.20 -9.60 1.95
CA ILE A 153 9.59 -10.94 2.01
C ILE A 153 8.44 -10.98 3.03
N ALA A 154 8.63 -10.37 4.21
CA ALA A 154 7.59 -10.30 5.22
C ALA A 154 6.40 -9.44 4.77
N LEU A 155 6.68 -8.31 4.11
CA LEU A 155 5.65 -7.44 3.54
C LEU A 155 4.90 -8.13 2.38
N GLU A 156 5.58 -8.91 1.54
CA GLU A 156 4.96 -9.70 0.48
C GLU A 156 3.89 -10.66 1.06
N LYS A 157 4.19 -11.30 2.20
CA LYS A 157 3.24 -12.17 2.91
C LYS A 157 2.04 -11.40 3.44
N GLU A 158 2.23 -10.19 3.97
CA GLU A 158 1.12 -9.35 4.39
C GLU A 158 0.28 -8.88 3.19
N CYS A 159 0.90 -8.46 2.08
CA CYS A 159 0.17 -8.06 0.87
C CYS A 159 -0.72 -9.19 0.35
N LYS A 160 -0.21 -10.43 0.33
CA LYS A 160 -1.00 -11.63 -0.01
C LYS A 160 -2.17 -11.83 0.97
N PHE A 161 -1.92 -11.68 2.26
CA PHE A 161 -2.95 -11.85 3.29
C PHE A 161 -4.07 -10.80 3.19
N TYR A 162 -3.71 -9.53 3.01
CA TYR A 162 -4.67 -8.42 2.88
C TYR A 162 -5.27 -8.29 1.47
N GLN A 163 -4.82 -9.12 0.52
CA GLN A 163 -5.23 -9.13 -0.89
C GLN A 163 -4.93 -7.79 -1.59
N MET A 164 -3.74 -7.25 -1.34
CA MET A 164 -3.27 -6.00 -1.92
C MET A 164 -2.51 -6.28 -3.23
N ASP A 165 -3.21 -6.64 -4.30
CA ASP A 165 -2.60 -7.14 -5.54
C ASP A 165 -1.65 -6.12 -6.20
N ASP A 166 -2.04 -4.85 -6.29
CA ASP A 166 -1.20 -3.79 -6.85
C ASP A 166 0.09 -3.61 -6.04
N PHE A 167 -0.04 -3.67 -4.71
CA PHE A 167 1.10 -3.56 -3.82
C PHE A 167 1.99 -4.81 -3.89
N LEU A 168 1.38 -5.99 -4.00
CA LEU A 168 2.10 -7.24 -4.16
C LEU A 168 2.96 -7.22 -5.43
N GLN A 169 2.41 -6.72 -6.54
CA GLN A 169 3.16 -6.59 -7.79
C GLN A 169 4.38 -5.67 -7.64
N ILE A 170 4.20 -4.52 -6.96
CA ILE A 170 5.30 -3.59 -6.64
C ILE A 170 6.41 -4.29 -5.85
N ILE A 171 6.06 -5.02 -4.78
CA ILE A 171 7.03 -5.74 -3.95
C ILE A 171 7.77 -6.81 -4.75
N GLN A 172 7.04 -7.56 -5.60
CA GLN A 172 7.63 -8.57 -6.45
C GLN A 172 8.62 -7.97 -7.46
N MET A 173 8.28 -6.84 -8.07
CA MET A 173 9.20 -6.12 -8.98
C MET A 173 10.48 -5.68 -8.26
N LEU A 174 10.39 -5.23 -7.01
CA LEU A 174 11.55 -4.81 -6.22
C LEU A 174 12.45 -5.99 -5.82
N MET A 175 11.89 -7.19 -5.68
CA MET A 175 12.61 -8.42 -5.33
C MET A 175 13.19 -9.16 -6.53
N GLU A 176 12.82 -8.81 -7.76
CA GLU A 176 13.39 -9.45 -8.94
C GLU A 176 14.91 -9.25 -9.01
N PRO A 177 15.66 -10.23 -9.57
CA PRO A 177 17.07 -10.06 -9.86
C PRO A 177 17.33 -8.79 -10.67
N LEU A 178 18.43 -8.12 -10.34
CA LEU A 178 18.87 -6.91 -11.01
C LEU A 178 19.15 -7.18 -12.50
N LYS A 179 18.53 -6.38 -13.37
CA LYS A 179 18.68 -6.47 -14.83
C LYS A 179 19.26 -5.19 -15.41
N ILE A 180 19.78 -5.27 -16.63
CA ILE A 180 20.18 -4.10 -17.41
C ILE A 180 19.00 -3.10 -17.48
N ASN A 181 19.31 -1.81 -17.47
CA ASN A 181 18.37 -0.69 -17.45
C ASN A 181 17.57 -0.54 -16.15
N ASN A 182 17.80 -1.38 -15.13
CA ASN A 182 17.19 -1.15 -13.82
C ASN A 182 17.83 0.07 -13.16
N THR A 183 16.98 0.91 -12.58
CA THR A 183 17.44 1.98 -11.70
C THR A 183 17.77 1.41 -10.34
N VAL A 184 18.91 1.82 -9.79
CA VAL A 184 19.39 1.39 -8.48
C VAL A 184 19.88 2.54 -7.62
N THR A 185 19.92 2.30 -6.32
CA THR A 185 20.61 3.11 -5.33
C THR A 185 21.41 2.20 -4.38
N TRP A 186 22.24 2.80 -3.53
CA TRP A 186 22.96 2.07 -2.49
C TRP A 186 22.01 1.58 -1.40
N LYS A 187 22.19 0.34 -0.93
CA LYS A 187 21.63 -0.08 0.36
C LYS A 187 22.30 0.71 1.47
N GLN A 188 21.55 1.21 2.46
CA GLN A 188 22.11 2.03 3.54
C GLN A 188 23.16 1.25 4.34
N SER A 189 22.92 -0.05 4.55
CA SER A 189 23.83 -0.98 5.22
C SER A 189 25.15 -1.19 4.48
N ALA A 190 25.17 -1.00 3.16
CA ALA A 190 26.38 -1.15 2.35
C ALA A 190 27.25 0.11 2.35
N ILE A 191 26.67 1.31 2.49
CA ILE A 191 27.41 2.57 2.38
C ILE A 191 28.60 2.60 3.35
N ASP A 192 28.39 2.22 4.61
CA ASP A 192 29.44 2.25 5.64
C ASP A 192 30.63 1.33 5.30
N SER A 193 30.38 0.26 4.55
CA SER A 193 31.40 -0.71 4.12
C SER A 193 32.11 -0.30 2.82
N TYR A 194 31.44 0.43 1.93
CA TYR A 194 31.93 0.68 0.57
C TYR A 194 32.40 2.11 0.32
N TRP A 195 32.01 3.09 1.15
CA TRP A 195 32.25 4.50 0.83
C TRP A 195 33.74 4.82 0.65
N ARG A 196 34.62 4.29 1.51
CA ARG A 196 36.07 4.53 1.44
C ARG A 196 36.65 4.04 0.11
N THR A 197 36.26 2.84 -0.29
CA THR A 197 36.72 2.21 -1.53
C THR A 197 36.10 2.88 -2.75
N PHE A 198 34.86 3.35 -2.65
CA PHE A 198 34.17 4.07 -3.71
C PHE A 198 34.85 5.42 -4.04
N VAL A 199 35.50 6.07 -3.07
CA VAL A 199 36.30 7.29 -3.34
C VAL A 199 37.33 7.06 -4.46
N ASN A 200 37.92 5.86 -4.55
CA ASN A 200 38.92 5.57 -5.58
C ASN A 200 38.33 5.68 -6.99
N CYS A 201 37.10 5.19 -7.20
CA CYS A 201 36.38 5.33 -8.48
C CYS A 201 35.95 6.77 -8.77
N VAL A 202 35.73 7.58 -7.71
CA VAL A 202 35.43 9.01 -7.86
C VAL A 202 36.67 9.80 -8.28
N VAL A 203 37.83 9.49 -7.70
CA VAL A 203 39.10 10.18 -7.98
C VAL A 203 39.70 9.73 -9.31
N ASP A 204 39.55 8.46 -9.67
CA ASP A 204 39.99 7.91 -10.95
C ASP A 204 38.80 7.29 -11.70
N PRO A 205 38.19 8.04 -12.65
CA PRO A 205 37.09 7.53 -13.47
C PRO A 205 37.47 6.35 -14.37
N SER A 206 38.76 6.06 -14.56
CA SER A 206 39.18 4.87 -15.28
C SER A 206 39.09 3.60 -14.43
N LEU A 207 38.94 3.73 -13.11
CA LEU A 207 38.80 2.65 -12.16
C LEU A 207 37.31 2.28 -11.97
N THR A 208 36.94 1.08 -12.40
CA THR A 208 35.57 0.57 -12.22
C THR A 208 35.40 -0.29 -10.98
N LEU A 209 36.50 -0.85 -10.46
CA LEU A 209 36.50 -1.68 -9.25
C LEU A 209 36.96 -0.88 -8.03
N PRO A 210 36.12 -0.77 -6.97
CA PRO A 210 36.43 0.12 -5.84
C PRO A 210 37.49 -0.43 -4.88
N PHE A 211 37.63 -1.77 -4.80
CA PHE A 211 38.52 -2.42 -3.83
C PHE A 211 39.92 -2.61 -4.39
N LEU A 212 40.90 -1.97 -3.75
CA LEU A 212 42.30 -2.02 -4.11
C LEU A 212 43.08 -2.94 -3.17
N PHE A 213 44.01 -3.68 -3.74
CA PHE A 213 44.88 -4.64 -3.07
C PHE A 213 46.29 -4.48 -3.59
N GLU A 214 47.28 -4.55 -2.69
CA GLU A 214 48.68 -4.61 -3.08
C GLU A 214 49.16 -6.07 -3.05
N LYS A 215 49.69 -6.56 -4.17
CA LYS A 215 50.29 -7.89 -4.28
C LYS A 215 51.61 -7.79 -5.01
N ASN A 216 52.70 -8.22 -4.37
CA ASN A 216 54.05 -8.17 -4.95
C ASN A 216 54.45 -6.78 -5.48
N SER A 217 54.10 -5.72 -4.75
CA SER A 217 54.34 -4.31 -5.16
C SER A 217 53.59 -3.86 -6.43
N HIS A 218 52.60 -4.64 -6.88
CA HIS A 218 51.63 -4.23 -7.89
C HIS A 218 50.30 -3.91 -7.22
N LEU A 219 49.75 -2.74 -7.53
CA LEU A 219 48.40 -2.35 -7.14
C LEU A 219 47.40 -3.01 -8.09
N LEU A 220 46.42 -3.72 -7.55
CA LEU A 220 45.36 -4.40 -8.28
C LEU A 220 44.02 -3.99 -7.69
N ALA A 221 43.00 -3.84 -8.53
CA ALA A 221 41.63 -3.73 -8.07
C ALA A 221 40.92 -5.07 -8.29
N LYS A 222 40.19 -5.58 -7.29
CA LYS A 222 39.49 -6.87 -7.39
C LYS A 222 38.07 -6.77 -6.84
N CYS A 223 37.09 -7.39 -7.51
CA CYS A 223 35.75 -7.50 -6.95
C CYS A 223 35.73 -8.47 -5.75
N ILE A 224 35.00 -8.14 -4.68
CA ILE A 224 34.88 -9.03 -3.52
C ILE A 224 33.91 -10.19 -3.74
N ALA A 225 33.03 -10.09 -4.74
CA ALA A 225 31.98 -11.08 -5.01
C ALA A 225 32.23 -11.93 -6.26
N CYS A 226 33.08 -11.48 -7.17
CA CYS A 226 33.48 -12.25 -8.35
C CYS A 226 34.99 -12.14 -8.59
N ASP A 227 35.52 -12.90 -9.54
CA ASP A 227 36.97 -12.95 -9.82
C ASP A 227 37.47 -11.88 -10.80
N THR A 228 36.67 -10.85 -11.10
CA THR A 228 37.12 -9.73 -11.95
C THR A 228 38.24 -8.96 -11.26
N VAL A 229 39.33 -8.74 -12.00
CA VAL A 229 40.49 -7.94 -11.60
C VAL A 229 40.73 -6.85 -12.63
N GLN A 230 41.15 -5.68 -12.16
CA GLN A 230 41.56 -4.55 -12.98
C GLN A 230 42.92 -4.04 -12.50
N GLU A 231 43.84 -3.76 -13.43
CA GLU A 231 45.09 -3.06 -13.11
C GLU A 231 44.85 -1.54 -13.17
N PRO A 232 44.97 -0.80 -12.05
CA PRO A 232 44.79 0.64 -12.04
C PRO A 232 45.93 1.35 -12.77
N LYS A 233 45.61 2.45 -13.47
CA LYS A 233 46.63 3.31 -14.08
C LYS A 233 47.28 4.14 -12.97
N LEU A 234 48.54 3.83 -12.65
CA LEU A 234 49.29 4.19 -11.42
C LEU A 234 49.31 5.67 -10.96
N SER A 235 48.73 6.65 -11.65
CA SER A 235 49.07 8.07 -11.44
C SER A 235 48.32 8.81 -10.33
N SER A 236 47.21 8.31 -9.77
CA SER A 236 46.34 9.13 -8.88
C SER A 236 45.82 8.45 -7.59
N ILE A 237 45.92 7.13 -7.49
CA ILE A 237 45.22 6.36 -6.43
C ILE A 237 46.01 6.26 -5.11
N ILE A 238 47.33 6.43 -5.14
CA ILE A 238 48.23 6.06 -4.04
C ILE A 238 48.12 6.98 -2.80
N ASN A 239 47.39 8.11 -2.88
CA ASN A 239 47.33 9.08 -1.77
C ASN A 239 45.98 9.77 -1.59
N VAL A 240 44.88 9.03 -1.70
CA VAL A 240 43.54 9.57 -1.44
C VAL A 240 43.33 9.69 0.07
N ASN A 241 43.24 10.93 0.59
CA ASN A 241 42.82 11.18 1.96
C ASN A 241 41.31 10.89 2.11
N SER A 242 40.96 9.66 2.48
CA SER A 242 39.56 9.24 2.61
C SER A 242 38.76 10.07 3.62
N GLU A 243 39.39 10.61 4.67
CA GLU A 243 38.67 11.39 5.70
C GLU A 243 38.11 12.71 5.14
N GLY A 244 38.79 13.29 4.15
CA GLY A 244 38.30 14.46 3.42
C GLY A 244 37.01 14.20 2.63
N TRP A 245 36.65 12.92 2.43
CA TRP A 245 35.47 12.49 1.68
C TRP A 245 34.33 11.97 2.56
N LEU A 246 34.34 12.23 3.87
CA LEU A 246 33.19 11.90 4.74
C LEU A 246 31.82 12.41 4.20
N PRO A 247 31.71 13.60 3.59
CA PRO A 247 30.44 14.03 2.97
C PRO A 247 29.92 13.11 1.87
N LEU A 248 30.80 12.28 1.26
CA LEU A 248 30.41 11.29 0.26
C LEU A 248 29.44 10.26 0.83
N ILE A 249 29.54 9.92 2.11
CA ILE A 249 28.60 9.00 2.79
C ILE A 249 27.17 9.52 2.62
N HIS A 250 26.94 10.80 2.90
CA HIS A 250 25.63 11.42 2.73
C HIS A 250 25.21 11.48 1.27
N HIS A 251 26.14 11.75 0.37
CA HIS A 251 25.84 11.79 -1.06
C HIS A 251 25.44 10.40 -1.60
N MET A 252 26.11 9.32 -1.17
CA MET A 252 25.81 7.95 -1.60
C MET A 252 24.36 7.55 -1.26
N ARG A 253 23.79 8.08 -0.16
CA ARG A 253 22.39 7.81 0.24
C ARG A 253 21.36 8.32 -0.78
N SER A 254 21.71 9.33 -1.55
CA SER A 254 20.83 9.92 -2.57
C SER A 254 21.29 9.65 -4.00
N MET A 255 22.44 9.00 -4.18
CA MET A 255 22.92 8.61 -5.51
C MET A 255 21.98 7.60 -6.14
N LYS A 256 21.61 7.86 -7.38
CA LYS A 256 20.93 6.90 -8.25
C LYS A 256 21.84 6.55 -9.42
N GLY A 257 21.67 5.35 -9.94
CA GLY A 257 22.39 4.87 -11.11
C GLY A 257 21.53 3.92 -11.93
N ILE A 258 22.02 3.58 -13.11
CA ILE A 258 21.42 2.58 -13.99
C ILE A 258 22.41 1.43 -14.15
N ILE A 259 21.89 0.21 -14.13
CA ILE A 259 22.67 -0.97 -14.48
C ILE A 259 22.91 -0.99 -15.98
N ILE A 260 24.17 -0.88 -16.38
CA ILE A 260 24.58 -0.92 -17.79
C ILE A 260 25.07 -2.31 -18.21
N GLN A 261 25.47 -3.15 -17.26
CA GLN A 261 25.93 -4.51 -17.51
C GLN A 261 25.69 -5.39 -16.28
N THR A 262 25.26 -6.64 -16.49
CA THR A 262 25.25 -7.69 -15.46
C THR A 262 26.49 -8.58 -15.62
N ILE A 263 27.09 -8.99 -14.50
CA ILE A 263 28.28 -9.84 -14.47
C ILE A 263 27.90 -11.07 -13.64
N ASP A 264 27.73 -12.18 -14.34
CA ASP A 264 27.14 -13.41 -13.79
C ASP A 264 25.81 -13.12 -13.07
N GLU A 265 25.54 -13.78 -11.95
CA GLU A 265 24.36 -13.56 -11.11
C GLU A 265 24.66 -12.76 -9.83
N THR A 266 25.94 -12.45 -9.58
CA THR A 266 26.40 -11.89 -8.30
C THR A 266 26.71 -10.41 -8.36
N CYS A 267 26.97 -9.86 -9.55
CA CYS A 267 27.50 -8.51 -9.72
C CYS A 267 26.87 -7.77 -10.90
N CYS A 268 27.05 -6.47 -10.92
CA CYS A 268 26.71 -5.62 -12.06
C CYS A 268 27.61 -4.39 -12.14
N VAL A 269 27.61 -3.74 -13.31
CA VAL A 269 28.21 -2.42 -13.51
C VAL A 269 27.10 -1.39 -13.49
N VAL A 270 27.24 -0.42 -12.61
CA VAL A 270 26.31 0.71 -12.44
C VAL A 270 26.95 1.97 -13.00
N GLU A 271 26.24 2.67 -13.87
CA GLU A 271 26.53 4.05 -14.22
C GLU A 271 25.75 4.98 -13.29
N TRP A 272 26.47 5.73 -12.46
CA TRP A 272 25.89 6.69 -11.52
C TRP A 272 25.56 8.02 -12.20
N GLN A 273 24.63 8.79 -11.65
CA GLN A 273 24.25 10.11 -12.17
C GLN A 273 25.41 11.12 -12.33
N ASN A 274 26.51 10.92 -11.60
CA ASN A 274 27.72 11.72 -11.73
C ASN A 274 28.68 11.24 -12.84
N GLY A 275 28.27 10.25 -13.64
CA GLY A 275 29.03 9.69 -14.76
C GLY A 275 30.05 8.61 -14.37
N ILE A 276 30.20 8.30 -13.08
CA ILE A 276 31.11 7.25 -12.62
C ILE A 276 30.50 5.89 -12.93
N GLN A 277 31.31 4.97 -13.44
CA GLN A 277 30.93 3.58 -13.59
C GLN A 277 31.60 2.73 -12.52
N THR A 278 30.82 1.91 -11.81
CA THR A 278 31.38 0.99 -10.83
C THR A 278 30.81 -0.41 -10.94
N HIS A 279 31.69 -1.39 -10.91
CA HIS A 279 31.36 -2.79 -10.72
C HIS A 279 31.13 -3.04 -9.22
N LEU A 280 29.92 -3.49 -8.88
CA LEU A 280 29.50 -3.76 -7.52
C LEU A 280 28.78 -5.12 -7.39
N PRO A 281 28.85 -5.76 -6.22
CA PRO A 281 28.00 -6.90 -5.90
C PRO A 281 26.52 -6.50 -5.85
N ASN A 282 25.62 -7.37 -6.30
CA ASN A 282 24.18 -7.13 -6.26
C ASN A 282 23.68 -6.86 -4.84
N SER A 283 24.34 -7.46 -3.83
CA SER A 283 23.99 -7.32 -2.41
C SER A 283 24.20 -5.93 -1.83
N CYS A 284 24.90 -5.00 -2.50
CA CYS A 284 25.04 -3.62 -2.02
C CYS A 284 24.07 -2.64 -2.67
N LEU A 285 23.24 -3.12 -3.61
CA LEU A 285 22.34 -2.30 -4.40
C LEU A 285 20.88 -2.62 -4.07
N LYS A 286 20.05 -1.60 -4.24
CA LYS A 286 18.60 -1.69 -4.14
C LYS A 286 17.99 -1.18 -5.44
N ARG A 287 17.01 -1.91 -5.98
CA ARG A 287 16.21 -1.47 -7.12
C ARG A 287 15.26 -0.33 -6.73
N LEU A 288 15.08 0.63 -7.64
CA LEU A 288 14.00 1.61 -7.61
C LEU A 288 13.10 1.41 -8.84
N LEU A 289 11.81 1.66 -8.72
CA LEU A 289 10.85 1.60 -9.82
C LEU A 289 10.88 2.89 -10.64
N ASP A 290 11.12 4.03 -9.98
CA ASP A 290 11.29 5.31 -10.65
C ASP A 290 12.56 5.33 -11.52
N PRO A 291 12.45 5.63 -12.82
CA PRO A 291 13.61 5.71 -13.70
C PRO A 291 14.50 6.90 -13.34
N VAL A 292 15.82 6.71 -13.38
CA VAL A 292 16.76 7.85 -13.31
C VAL A 292 16.72 8.65 -14.60
N THR A 293 16.56 9.96 -14.49
CA THR A 293 16.84 10.89 -15.58
C THR A 293 18.30 11.34 -15.52
N PHE A 294 19.06 11.03 -16.56
CA PHE A 294 20.41 11.58 -16.75
C PHE A 294 20.29 12.95 -17.43
N SER A 295 21.02 13.94 -16.93
CA SER A 295 20.98 15.33 -17.44
C SER A 295 21.64 15.49 -18.82
N SER A 296 22.27 14.44 -19.32
CA SER A 296 23.00 14.39 -20.59
C SER A 296 22.43 13.24 -21.42
N GLY A 297 22.06 13.53 -22.68
CA GLY A 297 21.52 12.58 -23.65
C GLY A 297 22.49 11.48 -24.06
N SER A 298 22.92 10.65 -23.11
CA SER A 298 23.48 9.34 -23.38
C SER A 298 22.31 8.40 -23.62
N THR A 299 21.84 8.38 -24.87
CA THR A 299 21.02 7.30 -25.38
C THR A 299 21.86 6.04 -25.38
N THR A 300 21.63 5.12 -24.45
CA THR A 300 21.67 3.71 -24.84
C THR A 300 20.32 3.42 -25.48
N PRO A 301 20.26 3.21 -26.81
CA PRO A 301 19.03 2.86 -27.49
C PRO A 301 18.63 1.44 -27.11
N GLU A 302 17.32 1.22 -27.18
CA GLU A 302 16.60 -0.05 -27.09
C GLU A 302 17.41 -1.27 -27.58
N ASN A 303 17.42 -2.31 -26.74
CA ASN A 303 17.40 -3.72 -27.14
C ASN A 303 16.75 -4.55 -26.04
#